data_AF-A0A949MHS7-F1
#
_entry.id   AF-A0A949MHS7-F1
#
_cell.length_a   1.000
_cell.length_b   1.000
_cell.length_c   1.000
_cell.angle_alpha   90.00
_cell.angle_beta   90.00
_cell.angle_gamma   90.00
#
_symmetry.space_group_name_H-M   'P 1'
#
loop_
_entity.id
_entity.type
_entity.pdbx_description
1 polymer ?
#
loop_
_entity_poly.entity_id
_entity_poly.type
_entity_poly.pdbx_seq_one_letter_code
_entity_poly.pdbx_strand_id
1 'polypeptide(L)'
;AQYKVSAQTYSGGGNKMLDNFSINKNALLLVTDHFIVKHSHKRIKVRDLVMMRLPFEHFNHPLFAAQAQLYANQFVDFNIPRALNNFHSIIRSFFTEELEKIYILDSKINKEYGKYFIDYLQSLPFVEITYE
;
A
#
# COMPACT_ATOMS: atom_id res chain seq x y z
N ALA A 1 -10.83 24.48 -6.45
CA ALA A 1 -10.40 24.26 -5.05
C ALA A 1 -8.90 24.00 -5.05
N GLN A 2 -8.13 24.64 -4.15
CA GLN A 2 -6.68 24.41 -4.05
C GLN A 2 -6.44 23.19 -3.16
N TYR A 3 -5.86 22.12 -3.71
CA TYR A 3 -5.47 20.94 -2.93
C TYR A 3 -4.10 21.16 -2.30
N LYS A 4 -3.95 20.80 -1.03
CA LYS A 4 -2.66 20.80 -0.36
C LYS A 4 -1.95 19.48 -0.63
N VAL A 5 -0.83 19.53 -1.35
CA VAL A 5 -0.04 18.33 -1.68
C VAL A 5 1.06 18.14 -0.64
N SER A 6 1.09 16.96 -0.05
CA SER A 6 2.15 16.47 0.84
C SER A 6 2.87 15.32 0.16
N ALA A 7 4.18 15.43 -0.04
CA ALA A 7 4.98 14.40 -0.66
C ALA A 7 6.14 13.97 0.24
N GLN A 8 6.38 12.66 0.32
CA GLN A 8 7.52 12.09 1.03
C GLN A 8 8.81 12.77 0.60
N THR A 9 9.71 13.06 1.56
CA THR A 9 10.98 13.82 1.39
C THR A 9 10.86 15.30 0.98
N TYR A 10 9.74 15.75 0.41
CA TYR A 10 9.55 17.14 0.00
C TYR A 10 8.80 17.99 1.03
N SER A 11 7.89 17.39 1.80
CA SER A 11 7.01 18.11 2.73
C SER A 11 7.42 18.00 4.21
N GLY A 12 8.72 17.80 4.47
CA GLY A 12 9.32 17.72 5.80
C GLY A 12 9.44 16.30 6.36
N GLY A 13 9.65 16.20 7.68
CA GLY A 13 9.79 14.91 8.38
C GLY A 13 8.52 14.06 8.29
N GLY A 14 8.67 12.73 8.17
CA GLY A 14 7.57 11.80 7.88
C GLY A 14 6.37 11.93 8.81
N ASN A 15 6.58 12.00 10.12
CA ASN A 15 5.50 12.18 11.08
C ASN A 15 4.78 13.53 10.90
N LYS A 16 5.54 14.62 10.80
CA LYS A 16 4.98 15.97 10.62
C LYS A 16 4.18 16.08 9.32
N MET A 17 4.64 15.44 8.24
CA MET A 17 3.92 15.38 6.97
C MET A 17 2.58 14.67 7.12
N LEU A 18 2.56 13.50 7.78
CA LEU A 18 1.33 12.74 8.02
C LEU A 18 0.35 13.52 8.91
N ASP A 19 0.85 14.13 9.99
CA ASP A 19 0.01 14.88 10.91
C ASP A 19 -0.58 16.13 10.22
N ASN A 20 0.23 16.82 9.40
CA ASN A 20 -0.25 17.92 8.56
C ASN A 20 -1.29 17.47 7.55
N PHE A 21 -1.11 16.32 6.90
CA PHE A 21 -2.09 15.78 5.94
C PHE A 21 -3.44 15.54 6.62
N SER A 22 -3.45 14.88 7.78
CA SER A 22 -4.68 14.54 8.52
C SER A 22 -5.55 15.74 8.95
N ILE A 23 -4.98 16.93 9.06
CA ILE A 23 -5.71 18.14 9.48
C ILE A 23 -6.39 18.84 8.28
N ASN A 24 -5.96 18.57 7.04
CA ASN A 24 -6.42 19.28 5.85
C ASN A 24 -7.48 18.46 5.09
N LYS A 25 -8.71 18.98 4.99
CA LYS A 25 -9.83 18.29 4.31
C LYS A 25 -9.61 18.07 2.80
N ASN A 26 -8.92 19.00 2.13
CA ASN A 26 -8.63 18.93 0.70
C ASN A 26 -7.11 18.74 0.50
N ALA A 27 -6.63 17.54 0.74
CA ALA A 27 -5.21 17.23 0.65
C ALA A 27 -4.93 15.97 -0.18
N LEU A 28 -3.73 15.93 -0.76
CA LEU A 28 -3.20 14.77 -1.47
C LEU A 28 -1.90 14.33 -0.80
N LEU A 29 -1.80 13.05 -0.45
CA LEU A 29 -0.60 12.45 0.12
C LEU A 29 0.09 11.57 -0.93
N LEU A 30 1.34 11.89 -1.26
CA LEU A 30 2.18 11.10 -2.17
C LEU A 30 3.30 10.45 -1.36
N VAL A 31 3.22 9.13 -1.24
CA VAL A 31 4.11 8.32 -0.39
C VAL A 31 4.40 6.99 -1.05
N THR A 32 5.55 6.41 -0.70
CA THR A 32 5.89 5.04 -1.11
C THR A 32 5.17 4.01 -0.24
N ASP A 33 4.95 2.83 -0.79
CA ASP A 33 4.51 1.62 -0.08
C ASP A 33 5.39 1.35 1.15
N HIS A 34 6.72 1.39 0.98
CA HIS A 34 7.66 1.16 2.08
C HIS A 34 7.51 2.20 3.20
N PHE A 35 7.26 3.46 2.86
CA PHE A 35 7.00 4.50 3.86
C PHE A 35 5.76 4.19 4.69
N ILE A 36 4.67 3.76 4.06
CA ILE A 36 3.44 3.39 4.75
C ILE A 36 3.64 2.13 5.60
N VAL A 37 4.29 1.08 5.08
CA VAL A 37 4.59 -0.13 5.85
C VAL A 37 5.38 0.21 7.12
N LYS A 38 6.40 1.08 7.01
CA LYS A 38 7.18 1.58 8.15
C LYS A 38 6.32 2.34 9.17
N HIS A 39 5.30 3.07 8.71
CA HIS A 39 4.40 3.83 9.58
C HIS A 39 3.06 3.12 9.82
N SER A 40 2.95 1.81 9.58
CA SER A 40 1.68 1.07 9.60
C SER A 40 1.00 0.99 10.96
N HIS A 41 1.68 1.40 12.03
CA HIS A 41 1.11 1.65 13.35
C HIS A 41 0.12 2.84 13.40
N LYS A 42 0.21 3.78 12.45
CA LYS A 42 -0.69 4.94 12.37
C LYS A 42 -1.91 4.59 11.52
N ARG A 43 -3.08 5.11 11.92
CA ARG A 43 -4.26 5.13 11.06
C ARG A 43 -4.32 6.47 10.36
N ILE A 44 -4.34 6.45 9.03
CA ILE A 44 -4.39 7.64 8.20
C ILE A 44 -5.77 7.64 7.54
N LYS A 45 -6.54 8.68 7.81
CA LYS A 45 -7.89 8.85 7.28
C LYS A 45 -7.81 9.37 5.86
N VAL A 46 -8.39 8.65 4.92
CA VAL A 46 -8.48 9.02 3.50
C VAL A 46 -9.83 8.58 2.96
N ARG A 47 -10.36 9.34 2.01
CA ARG A 47 -11.56 8.95 1.26
C ARG A 47 -11.24 7.95 0.16
N ASP A 48 -10.20 8.24 -0.61
CA ASP A 48 -9.73 7.40 -1.70
C ASP A 48 -8.28 6.97 -1.45
N LEU A 49 -7.98 5.70 -1.67
CA LEU A 49 -6.63 5.16 -1.71
C LEU A 49 -6.28 4.74 -3.14
N VAL A 50 -5.20 5.29 -3.68
CA VAL A 50 -4.70 4.93 -5.02
C VAL A 50 -3.37 4.20 -4.89
N MET A 51 -3.34 2.95 -5.31
CA MET A 51 -2.13 2.13 -5.37
C MET A 51 -1.67 1.98 -6.81
N MET A 52 -0.57 2.66 -7.14
CA MET A 52 0.04 2.63 -8.48
C MET A 52 0.76 1.31 -8.79
N ARG A 53 1.04 0.49 -7.77
CA ARG A 53 1.69 -0.81 -7.90
C ARG A 53 1.37 -1.71 -6.72
N LEU A 54 1.36 -3.02 -6.94
CA LEU A 54 1.38 -3.99 -5.85
C LEU A 54 2.73 -3.92 -5.10
N PRO A 55 2.73 -4.07 -3.76
CA PRO A 55 3.91 -3.84 -2.90
C PRO A 55 4.87 -5.04 -2.92
N PHE A 56 5.24 -5.48 -4.12
CA PHE A 56 6.30 -6.45 -4.33
C PHE A 56 7.65 -5.82 -4.03
N GLU A 57 8.49 -6.59 -3.34
CA GLU A 57 9.87 -6.20 -3.13
C GLU A 57 10.74 -6.72 -4.26
N HIS A 58 11.70 -5.88 -4.67
CA HIS A 58 12.72 -6.27 -5.63
C HIS A 58 13.81 -7.06 -4.91
N PHE A 59 14.25 -8.18 -5.50
CA PHE A 59 15.37 -8.99 -5.02
C PHE A 59 16.74 -8.28 -5.08
N ASN A 60 16.79 -6.98 -5.38
CA ASN A 60 18.02 -6.20 -5.45
C ASN A 60 18.64 -5.93 -4.07
N HIS A 61 17.87 -6.09 -2.99
CA HIS A 61 18.39 -5.94 -1.64
C HIS A 61 19.04 -7.25 -1.18
N PRO A 62 20.32 -7.24 -0.77
CA PRO A 62 21.10 -8.47 -0.51
C PRO A 62 20.49 -9.35 0.58
N LEU A 63 19.88 -8.74 1.61
CA LEU A 63 19.19 -9.49 2.66
C LEU A 63 18.00 -10.30 2.10
N PHE A 64 17.21 -9.70 1.20
CA PHE A 64 16.03 -10.36 0.66
C PHE A 64 16.40 -11.44 -0.36
N ALA A 65 17.45 -11.21 -1.14
CA ALA A 65 18.01 -12.24 -2.00
C ALA A 65 18.47 -13.47 -1.19
N ALA A 66 19.19 -13.25 -0.08
CA ALA A 66 19.65 -14.33 0.79
C ALA A 66 18.48 -15.11 1.44
N GLN A 67 17.45 -14.41 1.91
CA GLN A 67 16.26 -15.06 2.47
C GLN A 67 15.48 -15.86 1.43
N ALA A 68 15.33 -15.31 0.22
CA ALA A 68 14.62 -15.96 -0.87
C ALA A 68 15.27 -17.28 -1.30
N GLN A 69 16.60 -17.41 -1.21
CA GLN A 69 17.34 -18.64 -1.53
C GLN A 69 16.95 -19.84 -0.66
N LEU A 70 16.31 -19.63 0.49
CA LEU A 70 15.83 -20.70 1.36
C LEU A 70 14.56 -21.40 0.82
N TYR A 71 13.97 -20.87 -0.24
CA TYR A 71 12.71 -21.35 -0.81
C TYR A 71 12.91 -21.94 -2.21
N ALA A 72 12.21 -23.03 -2.51
CA ALA A 72 12.30 -23.71 -3.80
C ALA A 72 11.81 -22.82 -4.94
N ASN A 73 10.66 -22.16 -4.75
CA ASN A 73 10.18 -21.13 -5.66
C ASN A 73 10.19 -19.76 -4.96
N GLN A 74 11.26 -19.00 -5.16
CA GLN A 74 11.47 -17.68 -4.55
C GLN A 74 10.32 -16.70 -4.79
N PHE A 75 9.65 -16.80 -5.95
CA PHE A 75 8.54 -15.92 -6.26
C PHE A 75 7.27 -16.36 -5.53
N VAL A 76 6.90 -17.64 -5.64
CA VAL A 76 5.65 -18.16 -5.10
C VAL A 76 5.69 -18.31 -3.58
N ASP A 77 6.77 -18.86 -3.05
CA ASP A 77 6.84 -19.27 -1.65
C ASP A 77 7.32 -18.13 -0.73
N PHE A 78 7.92 -17.07 -1.29
CA PHE A 78 8.47 -15.96 -0.53
C PHE A 78 7.93 -14.60 -0.97
N ASN A 79 8.06 -14.24 -2.24
CA ASN A 79 7.71 -12.88 -2.69
C ASN A 79 6.20 -12.60 -2.63
N ILE A 80 5.35 -13.54 -3.09
CA ILE A 80 3.88 -13.39 -3.02
C ILE A 80 3.38 -13.24 -1.57
N PRO A 81 3.67 -14.16 -0.62
CA PRO A 81 3.20 -14.03 0.76
C PRO A 81 3.66 -12.73 1.42
N ARG A 82 4.89 -12.32 1.14
CA ARG A 82 5.44 -11.09 1.69
C ARG A 82 4.80 -9.84 1.12
N ALA A 83 4.56 -9.81 -0.19
CA ALA A 83 3.81 -8.74 -0.84
C ALA A 83 2.38 -8.67 -0.28
N LEU A 84 1.72 -9.80 -0.05
CA LEU A 84 0.39 -9.85 0.57
C LEU A 84 0.40 -9.32 2.01
N ASN A 85 1.42 -9.62 2.81
CA ASN A 85 1.57 -9.07 4.16
C ASN A 85 1.81 -7.55 4.16
N ASN A 86 2.63 -7.05 3.23
CA ASN A 86 2.82 -5.62 3.03
C ASN A 86 1.52 -4.95 2.59
N PHE A 87 0.79 -5.57 1.65
CA PHE A 87 -0.51 -5.12 1.18
C PHE A 87 -1.52 -5.01 2.32
N HIS A 88 -1.65 -6.05 3.13
CA HIS A 88 -2.46 -6.05 4.34
C HIS A 88 -2.09 -4.88 5.26
N SER A 89 -0.79 -4.69 5.53
CA SER A 89 -0.31 -3.62 6.41
C SER A 89 -0.64 -2.22 5.88
N ILE A 90 -0.55 -2.02 4.57
CA ILE A 90 -0.93 -0.78 3.88
C ILE A 90 -2.43 -0.55 4.01
N ILE A 91 -3.26 -1.52 3.58
CA ILE A 91 -4.72 -1.40 3.63
C ILE A 91 -5.17 -1.12 5.06
N ARG A 92 -4.68 -1.88 6.05
CA ARG A 92 -4.98 -1.69 7.48
C ARG A 92 -4.65 -0.28 7.98
N SER A 93 -3.65 0.39 7.41
CA SER A 93 -3.27 1.76 7.80
C SER A 93 -4.30 2.79 7.34
N PHE A 94 -5.01 2.53 6.25
CA PHE A 94 -6.01 3.41 5.65
C PHE A 94 -7.46 2.97 5.90
N PHE A 95 -7.67 1.74 6.36
CA PHE A 95 -8.99 1.17 6.63
C PHE A 95 -9.64 1.86 7.83
N THR A 96 -10.47 2.84 7.53
CA THR A 96 -11.22 3.68 8.47
C THR A 96 -12.63 3.87 7.91
N GLU A 97 -13.54 4.39 8.73
CA GLU A 97 -14.93 4.68 8.31
C GLU A 97 -15.03 5.71 7.16
N GLU A 98 -13.97 6.50 6.94
CA GLU A 98 -13.91 7.51 5.88
C GLU A 98 -13.48 6.91 4.53
N LEU A 99 -12.96 5.67 4.50
CA LEU A 99 -12.47 5.05 3.29
C LEU A 99 -13.64 4.55 2.43
N GLU A 100 -13.81 5.17 1.27
CA GLU A 100 -14.87 4.84 0.32
C GLU A 100 -14.36 3.94 -0.81
N LYS A 101 -13.17 4.26 -1.35
CA LYS A 101 -12.67 3.64 -2.59
C LYS A 101 -11.20 3.25 -2.52
N ILE A 102 -10.89 2.08 -3.08
CA ILE A 102 -9.51 1.65 -3.35
C ILE A 102 -9.35 1.46 -4.86
N TYR A 103 -8.38 2.17 -5.42
CA TYR A 103 -7.96 2.04 -6.80
C TYR A 103 -6.63 1.29 -6.89
N ILE A 104 -6.56 0.25 -7.72
CA ILE A 104 -5.33 -0.50 -7.99
C ILE A 104 -5.00 -0.39 -9.47
N LEU A 105 -3.92 0.33 -9.77
CA LEU A 105 -3.47 0.63 -11.12
C LEU A 105 -2.21 -0.19 -11.44
N ASP A 106 -2.30 -1.51 -11.32
CA ASP A 106 -1.19 -2.43 -11.60
C ASP A 106 -1.68 -3.66 -12.35
N SER A 107 -1.30 -3.77 -13.62
CA SER A 107 -1.58 -4.94 -14.47
C SER A 107 -1.21 -6.30 -13.86
N LYS A 108 -0.31 -6.34 -12.85
CA LYS A 108 0.00 -7.57 -12.11
C LYS A 108 -1.19 -8.14 -11.36
N ILE A 109 -2.22 -7.34 -11.07
CA ILE A 109 -3.46 -7.79 -10.45
C ILE A 109 -4.19 -8.81 -11.34
N ASN A 110 -3.98 -8.75 -12.67
CA ASN A 110 -4.59 -9.66 -13.65
C ASN A 110 -3.80 -10.96 -13.84
N LYS A 111 -2.67 -11.16 -13.14
CA LYS A 111 -1.90 -12.41 -13.17
C LYS A 111 -2.54 -13.45 -12.25
N GLU A 112 -2.16 -14.71 -12.39
CA GLU A 112 -2.74 -15.82 -11.60
C GLU A 112 -2.64 -15.58 -10.08
N TYR A 113 -1.51 -15.03 -9.61
CA TYR A 113 -1.32 -14.69 -8.20
C TYR A 113 -2.09 -13.45 -7.74
N GLY A 114 -2.60 -12.64 -8.68
CA GLY A 114 -3.42 -11.47 -8.37
C GLY A 114 -4.69 -11.83 -7.60
N LYS A 115 -5.20 -13.05 -7.79
CA LYS A 115 -6.34 -13.61 -7.04
C LYS A 115 -6.19 -13.45 -5.53
N TYR A 116 -4.99 -13.65 -4.97
CA TYR A 116 -4.76 -13.53 -3.53
C TYR A 116 -5.01 -12.10 -3.00
N PHE A 117 -4.72 -11.08 -3.80
CA PHE A 117 -4.96 -9.68 -3.45
C PHE A 117 -6.45 -9.34 -3.62
N ILE A 118 -7.08 -9.82 -4.69
CA ILE A 118 -8.50 -9.63 -4.95
C ILE A 118 -9.34 -10.29 -3.84
N ASP A 119 -9.06 -11.55 -3.51
CA ASP A 119 -9.74 -12.30 -2.45
C ASP A 119 -9.61 -11.56 -1.10
N TYR A 120 -8.42 -11.03 -0.80
CA TYR A 120 -8.21 -10.22 0.39
C TYR A 120 -9.06 -8.94 0.39
N LEU A 121 -9.13 -8.22 -0.73
CA LEU A 121 -9.97 -7.01 -0.83
C LEU A 121 -11.46 -7.33 -0.75
N GLN A 122 -11.91 -8.42 -1.38
CA GLN A 122 -13.30 -8.88 -1.35
C GLN A 122 -13.73 -9.35 0.05
N SER A 123 -12.78 -9.75 0.89
CA SER A 123 -13.05 -10.05 2.31
C SER A 123 -13.36 -8.81 3.15
N LEU A 124 -13.13 -7.60 2.62
CA LEU A 124 -13.37 -6.35 3.33
C LEU A 124 -14.86 -5.95 3.24
N PRO A 125 -15.50 -5.55 4.36
CA PRO A 125 -16.94 -5.43 4.44
C PRO A 125 -17.61 -4.28 3.65
N PHE A 126 -16.90 -3.27 3.15
CA PHE A 126 -17.57 -2.02 2.71
C PHE A 126 -16.83 -1.13 1.69
N VAL A 127 -15.80 -1.59 0.99
CA VAL A 127 -15.02 -0.72 0.11
C VAL A 127 -15.35 -0.97 -1.36
N GLU A 128 -15.67 0.09 -2.12
CA GLU A 128 -15.78 0.01 -3.58
C GLU A 128 -14.38 -0.19 -4.16
N ILE A 129 -14.18 -1.32 -4.84
CA ILE A 129 -12.87 -1.73 -5.36
C ILE A 129 -12.88 -1.55 -6.88
N THR A 130 -11.95 -0.75 -7.39
CA THR A 130 -11.70 -0.60 -8.83
C THR A 130 -10.26 -0.99 -9.13
N TYR A 131 -10.04 -1.86 -10.11
CA TYR A 131 -8.71 -2.27 -10.56
C TYR A 131 -8.66 -2.34 -12.08
N GLU A 132 -7.53 -1.87 -12.64
CA GLU A 132 -7.21 -1.89 -14.08
C GLU A 132 -5.83 -2.50 -14.32
#